data_AF-A0A660P8L5-F1
#
_entry.id   AF-A0A660P8L5-F1
#
_cell.length_a   1.000
_cell.length_b   1.000
_cell.length_c   1.000
_cell.angle_alpha   90.00
_cell.angle_beta   90.00
_cell.angle_gamma   90.00
#
_symmetry.space_group_name_H-M   'P 1'
#
loop_
_entity.id
_entity.type
_entity.pdbx_description
1 polymer ?
#
loop_
_entity_poly.entity_id
_entity_poly.type
_entity_poly.pdbx_seq_one_letter_code
_entity_poly.pdbx_strand_id
1 'polypeptide(L)'
;MVPLTIAAMLATILYDEEVGLTLSVSLGMLVGVLSGFKLDIAFVTIISGTVACFSVRKVRHRHEFYRPIIYLCLTYAGSVYIIESLKLTPVPELWQHVSLSVINGFLSPILTIGLLSLFETGFGLTTDVTLLELSDLNLPLLKRLALEAPGTYQHSIMIGTLAEDAAEAIGANSLLARVGSYYHDIGKMLKPEYFVENQIGAENKHEKLAPTMSALILESHIKEGVDLALKHNLPKSIIDFITGHHGTGVMTYFYEKAKEEMGDDVDVKDFQYPGPNPRSKEVAIVMLADSVEAASRTLDDPKPSRIRSLTHTIFMNKLDSGLLENSDLTLRDIKKIEDSFVRVLTAFFHRRIRYPEQKEIEV
;
A
#
# COMPACT_ATOMS: atom_id res chain seq x y z
N MET A 1 16.52 -8.96 -33.55
CA MET A 1 16.92 -8.87 -32.13
C MET A 1 15.75 -9.32 -31.29
N VAL A 2 15.99 -10.08 -30.22
CA VAL A 2 14.93 -10.54 -29.30
C VAL A 2 14.73 -9.43 -28.25
N PRO A 3 13.50 -8.99 -27.93
CA PRO A 3 13.24 -7.91 -26.97
C PRO A 3 13.41 -8.38 -25.52
N LEU A 4 14.60 -8.91 -25.17
CA LEU A 4 14.90 -9.50 -23.86
C LEU A 4 14.91 -8.47 -22.73
N THR A 5 15.07 -7.19 -23.07
CA THR A 5 14.92 -6.07 -22.13
C THR A 5 13.53 -6.02 -21.49
N ILE A 6 12.49 -6.56 -22.15
CA ILE A 6 11.15 -6.68 -21.55
C ILE A 6 11.19 -7.53 -20.28
N ALA A 7 11.86 -8.68 -20.32
CA ALA A 7 11.94 -9.59 -19.19
C ALA A 7 12.70 -8.94 -18.01
N ALA A 8 13.81 -8.26 -18.30
CA ALA A 8 14.58 -7.53 -17.29
C ALA A 8 13.76 -6.38 -16.65
N MET A 9 13.01 -5.61 -17.45
CA MET A 9 12.15 -4.54 -16.95
C MET A 9 10.99 -5.08 -16.10
N LEU A 10 10.28 -6.12 -16.57
CA LEU A 10 9.19 -6.75 -15.82
C LEU A 10 9.68 -7.30 -14.49
N ALA A 11 10.81 -8.01 -14.49
CA ALA A 11 11.41 -8.53 -13.26
C ALA A 11 11.78 -7.40 -12.28
N THR A 12 12.28 -6.27 -12.79
CA THR A 12 12.63 -5.11 -11.96
C THR A 12 11.40 -4.43 -11.35
N ILE A 13 10.32 -4.31 -12.12
CA ILE A 13 9.10 -3.63 -11.65
C ILE A 13 8.30 -4.52 -10.68
N LEU A 14 8.28 -5.83 -10.92
CA LEU A 14 7.50 -6.78 -10.12
C LEU A 14 8.22 -7.24 -8.84
N TYR A 15 9.55 -7.18 -8.82
CA TYR A 15 10.38 -7.62 -7.68
C TYR A 15 11.33 -6.50 -7.26
N ASP A 16 12.55 -6.48 -7.80
CA ASP A 16 13.58 -5.49 -7.50
C ASP A 16 14.65 -5.44 -8.61
N GLU A 17 15.55 -4.46 -8.55
CA GLU A 17 16.65 -4.35 -9.52
C GLU A 17 17.63 -5.53 -9.49
N GLU A 18 17.80 -6.23 -8.36
CA GLU A 18 18.78 -7.31 -8.22
C GLU A 18 18.33 -8.54 -9.01
N VAL A 19 17.04 -8.90 -8.92
CA VAL A 19 16.38 -9.93 -9.72
C VAL A 19 16.42 -9.56 -11.20
N GLY A 20 16.08 -8.31 -11.53
CA GLY A 20 16.12 -7.80 -12.90
C GLY A 20 17.51 -7.91 -13.54
N LEU A 21 18.56 -7.50 -12.82
CA LEU A 21 19.95 -7.57 -13.29
C LEU A 21 20.43 -9.02 -13.44
N THR A 22 20.11 -9.88 -12.47
CA THR A 22 20.47 -11.30 -12.51
C THR A 22 19.84 -11.98 -13.72
N LEU A 23 18.56 -11.70 -14.00
CA LEU A 23 17.86 -12.21 -15.17
C LEU A 23 18.45 -11.67 -16.47
N SER A 24 18.78 -10.38 -16.53
CA SER A 24 19.42 -9.75 -17.69
C SER A 24 20.75 -10.41 -18.05
N VAL A 25 21.62 -10.63 -17.07
CA VAL A 25 22.92 -11.29 -17.27
C VAL A 25 22.73 -12.73 -17.74
N SER A 26 21.85 -13.48 -17.08
CA SER A 26 21.55 -14.87 -17.41
C SER A 26 21.01 -15.03 -18.84
N LEU A 27 20.04 -14.18 -19.23
CA LEU A 27 19.47 -14.19 -20.57
C LEU A 27 20.48 -13.74 -21.64
N GLY A 28 21.30 -12.74 -21.34
CA GLY A 28 22.36 -12.29 -22.24
C GLY A 28 23.38 -13.38 -22.54
N MET A 29 23.84 -14.10 -21.51
CA MET A 29 24.72 -15.25 -21.68
C MET A 29 24.05 -16.37 -22.47
N LEU A 30 22.80 -16.73 -22.13
CA LEU A 30 22.06 -17.79 -22.81
C LEU A 30 21.89 -17.49 -24.31
N VAL A 31 21.51 -16.27 -24.66
CA VAL A 31 21.33 -15.86 -26.07
C VAL A 31 22.66 -15.81 -26.82
N GLY A 32 23.75 -15.41 -26.16
CA GLY A 32 25.09 -15.51 -26.73
C GLY A 32 25.46 -16.94 -27.10
N VAL A 33 25.20 -17.91 -26.20
CA VAL A 33 25.45 -19.34 -26.43
C VAL A 33 24.57 -19.88 -27.56
N LEU A 34 23.26 -19.65 -27.49
CA LEU A 34 22.29 -20.12 -28.49
C LEU A 34 22.54 -19.53 -29.89
N SER A 35 23.15 -18.35 -29.97
CA SER A 35 23.52 -17.71 -31.24
C SER A 35 24.86 -18.19 -31.80
N GLY A 36 25.43 -19.27 -31.25
CA GLY A 36 26.72 -19.83 -31.67
C GLY A 36 27.92 -19.14 -31.03
N PHE A 37 27.86 -18.85 -29.73
CA PHE A 37 28.89 -18.12 -28.97
C PHE A 37 29.19 -16.70 -29.48
N LYS A 38 28.14 -16.03 -29.98
CA LYS A 38 28.20 -14.63 -30.42
C LYS A 38 28.21 -13.68 -29.23
N LEU A 39 29.43 -13.38 -28.74
CA LEU A 39 29.64 -12.53 -27.57
C LEU A 39 29.15 -11.09 -27.76
N ASP A 40 29.19 -10.59 -28.99
CA ASP A 40 28.63 -9.30 -29.39
C ASP A 40 27.14 -9.17 -29.01
N ILE A 41 26.33 -10.19 -29.30
CA ILE A 41 24.91 -10.20 -28.96
C ILE A 41 24.73 -10.26 -27.43
N ALA A 42 25.55 -11.06 -26.75
CA ALA A 42 25.53 -11.15 -25.29
C ALA A 42 25.83 -9.80 -24.65
N PHE A 43 26.88 -9.10 -25.09
CA PHE A 43 27.26 -7.79 -24.56
C PHE A 43 26.17 -6.73 -24.77
N VAL A 44 25.60 -6.62 -25.99
CA VAL A 44 24.48 -5.69 -26.24
C VAL A 44 23.31 -6.00 -25.31
N THR A 45 22.95 -7.27 -25.16
CA THR A 45 21.83 -7.68 -24.32
C THR A 45 22.07 -7.35 -22.85
N ILE A 46 23.27 -7.61 -22.32
CA ILE A 46 23.61 -7.34 -20.93
C ILE A 46 23.63 -5.83 -20.66
N ILE A 47 24.26 -5.03 -21.53
CA ILE A 47 24.33 -3.57 -21.37
C ILE A 47 22.92 -2.97 -21.44
N SER A 48 22.15 -3.30 -22.48
CA SER A 48 20.79 -2.78 -22.65
C SER A 48 19.86 -3.24 -21.52
N GLY A 49 19.96 -4.48 -21.06
CA GLY A 49 19.17 -4.98 -19.94
C GLY A 49 19.54 -4.33 -18.61
N THR A 50 20.82 -4.06 -18.37
CA THR A 50 21.29 -3.29 -17.20
C THR A 50 20.69 -1.88 -17.21
N VAL A 51 20.78 -1.17 -18.34
CA VAL A 51 20.17 0.16 -18.48
C VAL A 51 18.64 0.08 -18.33
N ALA A 52 18.01 -0.98 -18.86
CA ALA A 52 16.58 -1.20 -18.71
C ALA A 52 16.18 -1.26 -17.23
N CYS A 53 16.84 -2.11 -16.42
CA CYS A 53 16.60 -2.22 -14.98
C CYS A 53 16.73 -0.87 -14.27
N PHE A 54 17.86 -0.18 -14.47
CA PHE A 54 18.06 1.12 -13.81
C PHE A 54 17.11 2.21 -14.28
N SER A 55 16.61 2.12 -15.52
CA SER A 55 15.65 3.08 -16.07
C SER A 55 14.25 2.91 -15.48
N VAL A 56 13.86 1.69 -15.08
CA VAL A 56 12.52 1.40 -14.55
C VAL A 56 12.45 1.29 -13.03
N ARG A 57 13.57 1.09 -12.33
CA ARG A 57 13.56 0.91 -10.85
C ARG A 57 12.88 2.04 -10.05
N LYS A 58 12.77 3.23 -10.65
CA LYS A 58 12.12 4.41 -10.03
C LYS A 58 10.80 4.80 -10.70
N VAL A 59 10.32 4.01 -11.65
CA VAL A 59 9.08 4.31 -12.37
C VAL A 59 7.92 4.06 -11.44
N ARG A 60 7.25 5.15 -11.09
CA ARG A 60 6.09 5.15 -10.20
C ARG A 60 4.79 5.39 -10.95
N HIS A 61 4.84 6.14 -12.06
CA HIS A 61 3.67 6.45 -12.85
C HIS A 61 3.83 5.95 -14.29
N ARG A 62 2.73 5.53 -14.94
CA ARG A 62 2.75 5.06 -16.34
C ARG A 62 3.35 6.08 -17.31
N HIS A 63 3.16 7.38 -17.05
CA HIS A 63 3.71 8.42 -17.90
C HIS A 63 5.24 8.48 -17.84
N GLU A 64 5.90 8.04 -16.76
CA GLU A 64 7.36 8.10 -16.61
C GLU A 64 8.13 7.15 -17.56
N PHE A 65 7.42 6.23 -18.23
CA PHE A 65 8.03 5.30 -19.20
C PHE A 65 8.66 5.98 -20.42
N TYR A 66 8.46 7.29 -20.65
CA TYR A 66 9.22 8.03 -21.66
C TYR A 66 10.73 8.00 -21.39
N ARG A 67 11.17 7.95 -20.12
CA ARG A 67 12.59 7.90 -19.75
C ARG A 67 13.24 6.58 -20.17
N PRO A 68 12.70 5.39 -19.79
CA PRO A 68 13.13 4.11 -20.34
C PRO A 68 13.22 4.08 -21.86
N ILE A 69 12.23 4.64 -22.57
CA ILE A 69 12.25 4.70 -24.05
C ILE A 69 13.50 5.44 -24.55
N ILE A 70 13.77 6.64 -24.03
CA ILE A 70 14.92 7.43 -24.45
C ILE A 70 16.24 6.70 -24.11
N TYR A 71 16.39 6.23 -22.87
CA TYR A 71 17.62 5.56 -22.44
C TYR A 71 17.90 4.27 -23.20
N LEU A 72 16.87 3.47 -23.49
CA LEU A 72 17.04 2.25 -24.26
C LEU A 72 17.33 2.52 -25.73
N CYS A 73 16.64 3.48 -26.37
CA CYS A 73 16.96 3.87 -27.75
C CYS A 73 18.43 4.30 -27.89
N LEU A 74 18.92 5.14 -26.97
CA LEU A 74 20.32 5.60 -26.98
C LEU A 74 21.30 4.45 -26.70
N THR A 75 20.97 3.57 -25.75
CA THR A 75 21.84 2.45 -25.38
C THR A 75 21.94 1.42 -26.50
N TYR A 76 20.82 1.05 -27.12
CA TYR A 76 20.80 0.15 -28.27
C TYR A 76 21.53 0.78 -29.46
N ALA A 77 21.25 2.03 -29.81
CA ALA A 77 21.92 2.73 -30.91
C ALA A 77 23.44 2.77 -30.69
N GLY A 78 23.88 3.20 -29.51
CA GLY A 78 25.30 3.36 -29.19
C GLY A 78 26.05 2.03 -29.12
N SER A 79 25.51 1.04 -28.41
CA SER A 79 26.15 -0.28 -28.27
C SER A 79 26.28 -1.01 -29.60
N VAL A 80 25.22 -1.00 -30.42
CA VAL A 80 25.23 -1.63 -31.75
C VAL A 80 26.14 -0.86 -32.70
N TYR A 81 26.09 0.47 -32.71
CA TYR A 81 26.99 1.29 -33.52
C TYR A 81 28.47 0.99 -33.23
N ILE A 82 28.86 0.95 -31.95
CA ILE A 82 30.24 0.66 -31.54
C ILE A 82 30.65 -0.74 -32.01
N ILE A 83 29.83 -1.76 -31.76
CA ILE A 83 30.15 -3.15 -32.09
C ILE A 83 30.24 -3.37 -33.60
N GLU A 84 29.29 -2.84 -34.38
CA GLU A 84 29.28 -3.00 -35.84
C GLU A 84 30.42 -2.20 -36.48
N SER A 85 30.80 -1.05 -35.90
CA SER A 85 31.99 -0.30 -36.33
C SER A 85 33.28 -1.10 -36.10
N LEU A 86 33.39 -1.78 -34.96
CA LEU A 86 34.55 -2.64 -34.65
C LEU A 86 34.65 -3.87 -35.56
N LYS A 87 33.52 -4.38 -36.06
CA LYS A 87 33.48 -5.47 -37.05
C LYS A 87 33.78 -5.02 -38.47
N LEU A 88 33.89 -3.71 -38.72
CA LEU A 88 34.03 -3.12 -40.05
C LEU A 88 32.83 -3.48 -40.97
N THR A 89 31.64 -3.55 -40.39
CA THR A 89 30.39 -3.80 -41.14
C THR A 89 30.19 -2.69 -42.20
N PRO A 90 29.76 -3.04 -43.43
CA PRO A 90 29.46 -2.04 -44.46
C PRO A 90 28.47 -0.97 -43.96
N VAL A 91 28.70 0.30 -44.33
CA VAL A 91 27.91 1.45 -43.85
C VAL A 91 26.39 1.26 -44.01
N PRO A 92 25.85 0.74 -45.13
CA PRO A 92 24.41 0.51 -45.25
C PRO A 92 23.87 -0.50 -44.23
N GLU A 93 24.60 -1.60 -44.01
CA GLU A 93 24.22 -2.66 -43.07
C GLU A 93 24.33 -2.18 -41.62
N LEU A 94 25.35 -1.40 -41.30
CA LEU A 94 25.52 -0.78 -39.98
C LEU A 94 24.30 0.09 -39.62
N TRP A 95 23.87 0.97 -40.51
CA TRP A 95 22.70 1.82 -40.25
C TRP A 95 21.39 1.02 -40.18
N GLN A 96 21.28 -0.07 -40.93
CA GLN A 96 20.16 -1.00 -40.81
C GLN A 96 20.13 -1.66 -39.42
N HIS A 97 21.27 -2.16 -38.93
CA HIS A 97 21.37 -2.76 -37.59
C HIS A 97 21.06 -1.75 -36.48
N VAL A 98 21.61 -0.54 -36.56
CA VAL A 98 21.31 0.56 -35.62
C VAL A 98 19.81 0.89 -35.64
N SER A 99 19.21 1.05 -36.82
CA SER A 99 17.78 1.39 -36.94
C SER A 99 16.88 0.31 -36.32
N LEU A 100 17.16 -0.97 -36.59
CA LEU A 100 16.43 -2.10 -35.99
C LEU A 100 16.61 -2.14 -34.46
N SER A 101 17.79 -1.78 -33.94
CA SER A 101 18.05 -1.73 -32.51
C SER A 101 17.30 -0.61 -31.81
N VAL A 102 17.16 0.56 -32.46
CA VAL A 102 16.37 1.68 -31.95
C VAL A 102 14.89 1.32 -31.89
N ILE A 103 14.37 0.66 -32.93
CA ILE A 103 12.98 0.13 -32.91
C ILE A 103 12.79 -0.81 -31.71
N ASN A 104 13.76 -1.68 -31.43
CA ASN A 104 13.71 -2.56 -30.27
C ASN A 104 13.72 -1.80 -28.93
N GLY A 105 14.57 -0.77 -28.80
CA GLY A 105 14.62 0.11 -27.63
C GLY A 105 13.34 0.91 -27.41
N PHE A 106 12.66 1.27 -28.50
CA PHE A 106 11.37 1.97 -28.45
C PHE A 106 10.22 1.04 -28.09
N LEU A 107 10.12 -0.12 -28.74
CA LEU A 107 9.02 -1.07 -28.53
C LEU A 107 9.10 -1.78 -27.18
N SER A 108 10.30 -2.03 -26.64
CA SER A 108 10.46 -2.80 -25.40
C SER A 108 9.71 -2.18 -24.22
N PRO A 109 9.89 -0.89 -23.85
CA PRO A 109 9.11 -0.28 -22.77
C PRO A 109 7.60 -0.26 -23.00
N ILE A 110 7.17 -0.04 -24.24
CA ILE A 110 5.73 -0.01 -24.59
C ILE A 110 5.11 -1.38 -24.33
N LEU A 111 5.77 -2.44 -24.78
CA LEU A 111 5.33 -3.81 -24.53
C LEU A 111 5.40 -4.16 -23.06
N THR A 112 6.43 -3.70 -22.32
CA THR A 112 6.51 -3.87 -20.87
C THR A 112 5.30 -3.28 -20.17
N ILE A 113 4.84 -2.08 -20.51
CA ILE A 113 3.64 -1.48 -19.89
C ILE A 113 2.40 -2.34 -20.13
N GLY A 114 2.21 -2.81 -21.37
CA GLY A 114 1.06 -3.64 -21.72
C GLY A 114 1.09 -5.00 -21.00
N LEU A 115 2.27 -5.63 -20.94
CA LEU A 115 2.46 -6.89 -20.25
C LEU A 115 2.37 -6.75 -18.73
N LEU A 116 2.82 -5.62 -18.17
CA LEU A 116 2.79 -5.38 -16.72
C LEU A 116 1.37 -5.58 -16.16
N SER A 117 0.36 -5.02 -16.83
CA SER A 117 -1.04 -5.17 -16.42
C SER A 117 -1.52 -6.64 -16.45
N LEU A 118 -1.04 -7.44 -17.42
CA LEU A 118 -1.35 -8.87 -17.49
C LEU A 118 -0.68 -9.65 -16.36
N PHE A 119 0.56 -9.31 -16.02
CA PHE A 119 1.27 -9.94 -14.90
C PHE A 119 0.67 -9.54 -13.55
N GLU A 120 0.33 -8.27 -13.34
CA GLU A 120 -0.37 -7.79 -12.14
C GLU A 120 -1.68 -8.55 -11.93
N THR A 121 -2.51 -8.65 -12.98
CA THR A 121 -3.80 -9.35 -12.92
C THR A 121 -3.63 -10.87 -12.78
N GLY A 122 -2.72 -11.47 -13.56
CA GLY A 122 -2.53 -12.91 -13.62
C GLY A 122 -1.87 -13.51 -12.38
N PHE A 123 -0.99 -12.75 -11.72
CA PHE A 123 -0.28 -13.18 -10.52
C PHE A 123 -0.78 -12.49 -9.24
N GLY A 124 -1.74 -11.58 -9.33
CA GLY A 124 -2.27 -10.83 -8.19
C GLY A 124 -1.22 -9.91 -7.54
N LEU A 125 -0.20 -9.50 -8.30
CA LEU A 125 0.87 -8.62 -7.83
C LEU A 125 0.39 -7.17 -7.83
N THR A 126 0.81 -6.41 -6.83
CA THR A 126 0.46 -4.98 -6.71
C THR A 126 1.74 -4.17 -6.79
N THR A 127 1.89 -3.38 -7.84
CA THR A 127 3.07 -2.53 -8.04
C THR A 127 2.84 -1.12 -7.49
N ASP A 128 3.91 -0.36 -7.34
CA ASP A 128 3.83 1.09 -7.02
C ASP A 128 2.94 1.85 -8.01
N VAL A 129 2.92 1.42 -9.28
CA VAL A 129 2.06 2.00 -10.32
C VAL A 129 0.59 1.77 -9.98
N THR A 130 0.21 0.52 -9.67
CA THR A 130 -1.15 0.20 -9.23
C THR A 130 -1.53 0.94 -7.96
N LEU A 131 -0.63 1.01 -6.97
CA LEU A 131 -0.89 1.70 -5.71
C LEU A 131 -1.09 3.20 -5.90
N LEU A 132 -0.32 3.84 -6.77
CA LEU A 132 -0.50 5.25 -7.07
C LEU A 132 -1.81 5.53 -7.82
N GLU A 133 -2.24 4.62 -8.70
CA GLU A 133 -3.57 4.69 -9.30
C GLU A 133 -4.68 4.58 -8.24
N LEU A 134 -4.56 3.63 -7.32
CA LEU A 134 -5.49 3.45 -6.19
C LEU A 134 -5.40 4.57 -5.15
N SER A 135 -4.34 5.36 -5.15
CA SER A 135 -4.20 6.52 -4.27
C SER A 135 -5.03 7.73 -4.73
N ASP A 136 -5.57 7.71 -5.96
CA ASP A 136 -6.45 8.77 -6.46
C ASP A 136 -7.81 8.73 -5.73
N LEU A 137 -7.99 9.71 -4.83
CA LEU A 137 -9.22 9.89 -4.07
C LEU A 137 -10.43 10.21 -4.96
N ASN A 138 -10.23 10.47 -6.25
CA ASN A 138 -11.32 10.68 -7.21
C ASN A 138 -11.90 9.39 -7.79
N LEU A 139 -11.34 8.23 -7.47
CA LEU A 139 -11.89 6.96 -7.89
C LEU A 139 -13.34 6.80 -7.40
N PRO A 140 -14.23 6.18 -8.21
CA PRO A 140 -15.65 6.08 -7.87
C PRO A 140 -15.94 5.52 -6.48
N LEU A 141 -15.18 4.52 -6.03
CA LEU A 141 -15.36 3.91 -4.71
C LEU A 141 -15.05 4.87 -3.57
N LEU A 142 -13.90 5.55 -3.62
CA LEU A 142 -13.49 6.50 -2.57
C LEU A 142 -14.37 7.75 -2.57
N LYS A 143 -14.81 8.21 -3.75
CA LYS A 143 -15.85 9.26 -3.85
C LYS A 143 -17.16 8.85 -3.20
N ARG A 144 -17.61 7.61 -3.41
CA ARG A 144 -18.80 7.10 -2.74
C ARG A 144 -18.61 7.02 -1.24
N LEU A 145 -17.47 6.53 -0.75
CA LEU A 145 -17.15 6.54 0.69
C LEU A 145 -17.24 7.96 1.27
N ALA A 146 -16.66 8.96 0.60
CA ALA A 146 -16.70 10.35 1.03
C ALA A 146 -18.12 10.95 1.10
N LEU A 147 -19.04 10.49 0.24
CA LEU A 147 -20.43 10.96 0.19
C LEU A 147 -21.36 10.20 1.14
N GLU A 148 -21.23 8.87 1.19
CA GLU A 148 -22.10 7.97 1.94
C GLU A 148 -21.67 7.84 3.41
N ALA A 149 -20.36 7.90 3.72
CA ALA A 149 -19.80 7.81 5.07
C ALA A 149 -18.63 8.81 5.29
N PRO A 150 -18.91 10.13 5.35
CA PRO A 150 -17.87 11.17 5.39
C PRO A 150 -16.97 11.10 6.63
N GLY A 151 -17.48 10.64 7.77
CA GLY A 151 -16.70 10.46 8.99
C GLY A 151 -15.68 9.33 8.86
N THR A 152 -16.12 8.20 8.32
CA THR A 152 -15.23 7.06 7.98
C THR A 152 -14.22 7.44 6.91
N TYR A 153 -14.58 8.27 5.92
CA TYR A 153 -13.64 8.78 4.94
C TYR A 153 -12.53 9.61 5.61
N GLN A 154 -12.90 10.58 6.45
CA GLN A 154 -11.91 11.41 7.17
C GLN A 154 -11.01 10.58 8.09
N HIS A 155 -11.60 9.60 8.78
CA HIS A 155 -10.87 8.60 9.56
C HIS A 155 -9.82 7.90 8.70
N SER A 156 -10.23 7.30 7.59
CA SER A 156 -9.36 6.54 6.69
C SER A 156 -8.17 7.37 6.15
N ILE A 157 -8.38 8.66 5.86
CA ILE A 157 -7.29 9.57 5.44
C ILE A 157 -6.30 9.84 6.59
N MET A 158 -6.80 9.99 7.83
CA MET A 158 -5.96 10.18 9.01
C MET A 158 -5.14 8.91 9.31
N ILE A 159 -5.76 7.74 9.22
CA ILE A 159 -5.08 6.44 9.33
C ILE A 159 -3.99 6.31 8.27
N GLY A 160 -4.29 6.68 7.01
CA GLY A 160 -3.30 6.67 5.93
C GLY A 160 -2.08 7.55 6.22
N THR A 161 -2.29 8.71 6.84
CA THR A 161 -1.20 9.62 7.23
C THR A 161 -0.33 9.02 8.34
N LEU A 162 -0.94 8.41 9.36
CA LEU A 162 -0.22 7.72 10.43
C LEU A 162 0.56 6.52 9.91
N ALA A 163 -0.10 5.71 9.07
CA ALA A 163 0.44 4.48 8.54
C ALA A 163 1.62 4.73 7.58
N GLU A 164 1.53 5.76 6.73
CA GLU A 164 2.62 6.15 5.84
C GLU A 164 3.91 6.50 6.61
N ASP A 165 3.80 7.42 7.57
CA ASP A 165 4.93 7.92 8.35
C ASP A 165 5.55 6.81 9.23
N ALA A 166 4.73 5.93 9.81
CA ALA A 166 5.23 4.80 10.59
C ALA A 166 5.89 3.71 9.73
N ALA A 167 5.32 3.39 8.58
CA ALA A 167 5.90 2.42 7.65
C ALA A 167 7.25 2.91 7.13
N GLU A 168 7.37 4.20 6.78
CA GLU A 168 8.62 4.82 6.37
C GLU A 168 9.70 4.72 7.48
N ALA A 169 9.34 4.97 8.74
CA ALA A 169 10.27 4.92 9.88
C ALA A 169 10.91 3.54 10.12
N ILE A 170 10.24 2.47 9.69
CA ILE A 170 10.73 1.08 9.82
C ILE A 170 11.21 0.47 8.51
N GLY A 171 11.13 1.20 7.39
CA GLY A 171 11.49 0.69 6.06
C GLY A 171 10.49 -0.33 5.48
N ALA A 172 9.23 -0.27 5.91
CA ALA A 172 8.12 -1.02 5.31
C ALA A 172 7.56 -0.27 4.09
N ASN A 173 6.62 -0.88 3.36
CA ASN A 173 6.03 -0.24 2.18
C ASN A 173 5.02 0.86 2.60
N SER A 174 5.49 2.10 2.70
CA SER A 174 4.69 3.25 3.14
C SER A 174 3.56 3.61 2.19
N LEU A 175 3.76 3.44 0.87
CA LEU A 175 2.72 3.66 -0.12
C LEU A 175 1.59 2.64 0.02
N LEU A 176 1.92 1.36 0.20
CA LEU A 176 0.94 0.31 0.44
C LEU A 176 0.16 0.55 1.74
N ALA A 177 0.86 0.89 2.83
CA ALA A 177 0.22 1.19 4.12
C ALA A 177 -0.77 2.36 4.00
N ARG A 178 -0.39 3.45 3.31
CA ARG A 178 -1.27 4.59 3.06
C ARG A 178 -2.49 4.20 2.23
N VAL A 179 -2.28 3.55 1.09
CA VAL A 179 -3.36 3.24 0.15
C VAL A 179 -4.29 2.19 0.76
N GLY A 180 -3.75 1.15 1.40
CA GLY A 180 -4.54 0.16 2.14
C GLY A 180 -5.44 0.81 3.20
N SER A 181 -4.94 1.84 3.89
CA SER A 181 -5.74 2.62 4.86
C SER A 181 -6.94 3.32 4.24
N TYR A 182 -6.87 3.78 2.98
CA TYR A 182 -8.02 4.42 2.32
C TYR A 182 -9.20 3.46 2.11
N TYR A 183 -8.91 2.15 2.02
CA TYR A 183 -9.89 1.14 1.69
C TYR A 183 -10.29 0.24 2.86
N HIS A 184 -9.55 0.21 3.97
CA HIS A 184 -9.77 -0.76 5.06
C HIS A 184 -11.21 -0.79 5.58
N ASP A 185 -11.87 0.36 5.57
CA ASP A 185 -13.18 0.60 6.17
C ASP A 185 -14.32 0.81 5.16
N ILE A 186 -14.09 0.53 3.87
CA ILE A 186 -15.11 0.81 2.82
C ILE A 186 -16.44 0.13 3.06
N GLY A 187 -16.48 -1.00 3.78
CA GLY A 187 -17.73 -1.68 4.09
C GLY A 187 -18.69 -0.86 4.95
N LYS A 188 -18.17 0.04 5.81
CA LYS A 188 -18.99 0.89 6.68
C LYS A 188 -19.97 1.78 5.90
N MET A 189 -19.68 2.08 4.63
CA MET A 189 -20.53 2.89 3.76
C MET A 189 -21.93 2.30 3.53
N LEU A 190 -22.12 0.99 3.72
CA LEU A 190 -23.44 0.37 3.53
C LEU A 190 -24.39 0.60 4.71
N LYS A 191 -23.84 0.90 5.89
CA LYS A 191 -24.59 1.13 7.15
C LYS A 191 -23.93 2.24 7.99
N PRO A 192 -23.69 3.43 7.42
CA PRO A 192 -22.88 4.48 8.05
C PRO A 192 -23.43 4.89 9.42
N GLU A 193 -24.75 4.87 9.59
CA GLU A 193 -25.45 5.28 10.82
C GLU A 193 -25.17 4.41 12.04
N TYR A 194 -24.50 3.26 11.89
CA TYR A 194 -24.07 2.41 13.01
C TYR A 194 -22.64 2.69 13.46
N PHE A 195 -21.88 3.51 12.74
CA PHE A 195 -20.50 3.83 13.08
C PHE A 195 -20.40 5.24 13.65
N VAL A 196 -19.84 5.36 14.86
CA VAL A 196 -19.87 6.58 15.68
C VAL A 196 -19.26 7.78 14.97
N GLU A 197 -18.25 7.58 14.13
CA GLU A 197 -17.60 8.64 13.36
C GLU A 197 -18.55 9.30 12.35
N ASN A 198 -19.64 8.63 11.96
CA ASN A 198 -20.65 9.16 11.05
C ASN A 198 -21.92 9.67 11.76
N GLN A 199 -22.04 9.50 13.09
CA GLN A 199 -23.23 9.88 13.88
C GLN A 199 -23.17 11.33 14.39
N ILE A 200 -22.89 12.30 13.52
CA ILE A 200 -22.79 13.72 13.94
C ILE A 200 -24.17 14.24 14.37
N GLY A 201 -24.37 14.41 15.68
CA GLY A 201 -25.60 14.97 16.26
C GLY A 201 -26.81 14.03 16.23
N ALA A 202 -26.60 12.73 16.00
CA ALA A 202 -27.65 11.71 15.99
C ALA A 202 -27.56 10.82 17.24
N GLU A 203 -28.70 10.25 17.66
CA GLU A 203 -28.72 9.20 18.70
C GLU A 203 -27.95 7.96 18.22
N ASN A 204 -27.18 7.36 19.13
CA ASN A 204 -26.44 6.15 18.83
C ASN A 204 -27.41 4.96 18.62
N LYS A 205 -27.42 4.40 17.41
CA LYS A 205 -28.29 3.29 17.02
C LYS A 205 -28.10 2.03 17.87
N HIS A 206 -26.93 1.84 18.44
CA HIS A 206 -26.60 0.67 19.26
C HIS A 206 -27.29 0.66 20.64
N GLU A 207 -27.81 1.80 21.12
CA GLU A 207 -28.50 1.86 22.42
C GLU A 207 -29.80 1.04 22.43
N LYS A 208 -30.42 0.87 21.27
CA LYS A 208 -31.70 0.15 21.10
C LYS A 208 -31.52 -1.31 20.69
N LEU A 209 -30.28 -1.80 20.62
CA LEU A 209 -29.94 -3.14 20.17
C LEU A 209 -29.34 -3.99 21.28
N ALA A 210 -29.57 -5.30 21.19
CA ALA A 210 -28.81 -6.27 21.98
C ALA A 210 -27.31 -6.17 21.65
N PRO A 211 -26.41 -6.41 22.60
CA PRO A 211 -24.96 -6.38 22.37
C PRO A 211 -24.50 -7.32 21.24
N THR A 212 -25.06 -8.53 21.17
CA THR A 212 -24.76 -9.51 20.10
C THR A 212 -25.15 -9.00 18.71
N MET A 213 -26.32 -8.34 18.59
CA MET A 213 -26.74 -7.72 17.33
C MET A 213 -25.82 -6.57 16.92
N SER A 214 -25.35 -5.79 17.89
CA SER A 214 -24.37 -4.73 17.64
C SER A 214 -23.04 -5.29 17.14
N ALA A 215 -22.56 -6.36 17.76
CA ALA A 215 -21.35 -7.07 17.33
C ALA A 215 -21.46 -7.58 15.89
N LEU A 216 -22.59 -8.22 15.53
CA LEU A 216 -22.83 -8.68 14.15
C LEU A 216 -22.86 -7.55 13.12
N ILE A 217 -23.44 -6.39 13.46
CA ILE A 217 -23.47 -5.22 12.57
C ILE A 217 -22.05 -4.65 12.38
N LEU A 218 -21.29 -4.54 13.47
CA LEU A 218 -19.91 -4.10 13.38
C LEU A 218 -19.07 -5.10 12.59
N GLU A 219 -19.18 -6.40 12.83
CA GLU A 219 -18.44 -7.42 12.08
C GLU A 219 -18.76 -7.39 10.58
N SER A 220 -20.01 -7.09 10.22
CA SER A 220 -20.45 -7.17 8.81
C SER A 220 -19.70 -6.23 7.88
N HIS A 221 -19.12 -5.12 8.38
CA HIS A 221 -18.36 -4.18 7.53
C HIS A 221 -17.15 -4.86 6.87
N ILE A 222 -16.56 -5.89 7.48
CA ILE A 222 -15.44 -6.61 6.88
C ILE A 222 -15.92 -7.35 5.63
N LYS A 223 -16.97 -8.16 5.78
CA LYS A 223 -17.55 -8.93 4.66
C LYS A 223 -18.07 -8.02 3.56
N GLU A 224 -18.80 -6.97 3.93
CA GLU A 224 -19.33 -5.97 3.00
C GLU A 224 -18.20 -5.22 2.28
N GLY A 225 -17.11 -4.91 2.98
CA GLY A 225 -15.91 -4.31 2.40
C GLY A 225 -15.21 -5.21 1.40
N VAL A 226 -15.08 -6.50 1.70
CA VAL A 226 -14.52 -7.50 0.76
C VAL A 226 -15.38 -7.61 -0.49
N ASP A 227 -16.71 -7.68 -0.34
CA ASP A 227 -17.63 -7.75 -1.48
C ASP A 227 -17.52 -6.50 -2.38
N LEU A 228 -17.37 -5.31 -1.79
CA LEU A 228 -17.14 -4.07 -2.53
C LEU A 228 -15.77 -4.07 -3.23
N ALA A 229 -14.73 -4.52 -2.55
CA ALA A 229 -13.38 -4.60 -3.07
C ALA A 229 -13.31 -5.53 -4.31
N LEU A 230 -13.93 -6.70 -4.23
CA LEU A 230 -14.00 -7.65 -5.34
C LEU A 230 -14.80 -7.09 -6.52
N LYS A 231 -15.94 -6.43 -6.27
CA LYS A 231 -16.74 -5.77 -7.32
C LYS A 231 -15.97 -4.65 -8.04
N HIS A 232 -14.94 -4.10 -7.43
CA HIS A 232 -14.10 -3.04 -7.99
C HIS A 232 -12.71 -3.51 -8.37
N ASN A 233 -12.49 -4.83 -8.42
CA ASN A 233 -11.23 -5.46 -8.80
C ASN A 233 -10.03 -4.94 -7.98
N LEU A 234 -10.24 -4.62 -6.70
CA LEU A 234 -9.13 -4.25 -5.83
C LEU A 234 -8.19 -5.45 -5.68
N PRO A 235 -6.86 -5.22 -5.73
CA PRO A 235 -5.90 -6.30 -5.60
C PRO A 235 -5.94 -6.89 -4.19
N LYS A 236 -5.50 -8.15 -4.07
CA LYS A 236 -5.49 -8.89 -2.80
C LYS A 236 -4.74 -8.13 -1.69
N SER A 237 -3.64 -7.46 -2.03
CA SER A 237 -2.87 -6.65 -1.09
C SER A 237 -3.69 -5.57 -0.38
N ILE A 238 -4.75 -5.04 -1.01
CA ILE A 238 -5.67 -4.06 -0.43
C ILE A 238 -6.79 -4.76 0.35
N ILE A 239 -7.29 -5.89 -0.15
CA ILE A 239 -8.29 -6.73 0.55
C ILE A 239 -7.74 -7.23 1.89
N ASP A 240 -6.44 -7.49 1.98
CA ASP A 240 -5.78 -7.91 3.21
C ASP A 240 -5.87 -6.84 4.32
N PHE A 241 -5.95 -5.54 3.98
CA PHE A 241 -6.22 -4.49 4.98
C PHE A 241 -7.66 -4.55 5.49
N ILE A 242 -8.64 -4.80 4.62
CA ILE A 242 -10.05 -4.91 5.00
C ILE A 242 -10.26 -6.08 5.96
N THR A 243 -9.66 -7.23 5.66
CA THR A 243 -9.83 -8.45 6.48
C THR A 243 -8.95 -8.46 7.73
N GLY A 244 -7.76 -7.85 7.67
CA GLY A 244 -6.76 -7.96 8.71
C GLY A 244 -6.71 -6.81 9.72
N HIS A 245 -7.28 -5.64 9.45
CA HIS A 245 -7.08 -4.45 10.30
C HIS A 245 -7.62 -4.60 11.73
N HIS A 246 -8.60 -5.48 11.97
CA HIS A 246 -9.04 -5.82 13.34
C HIS A 246 -8.49 -7.15 13.86
N GLY A 247 -7.94 -8.01 12.98
CA GLY A 247 -7.51 -9.36 13.35
C GLY A 247 -8.65 -10.16 13.98
N THR A 248 -8.33 -10.99 14.97
CA THR A 248 -9.30 -11.65 15.84
C THR A 248 -9.54 -10.84 17.13
N GLY A 249 -9.48 -9.51 17.04
CA GLY A 249 -9.69 -8.61 18.17
C GLY A 249 -11.10 -8.72 18.74
N VAL A 250 -11.26 -8.38 20.02
CA VAL A 250 -12.56 -8.39 20.71
C VAL A 250 -13.20 -7.00 20.64
N MET A 251 -14.50 -6.94 20.36
CA MET A 251 -15.32 -5.74 20.45
C MET A 251 -15.65 -5.44 21.92
N THR A 252 -14.63 -5.05 22.70
CA THR A 252 -14.65 -5.01 24.16
C THR A 252 -15.86 -4.30 24.75
N TYR A 253 -16.28 -3.15 24.20
CA TYR A 253 -17.45 -2.42 24.72
C TYR A 253 -18.73 -3.28 24.73
N PHE A 254 -19.02 -3.98 23.62
CA PHE A 254 -20.20 -4.82 23.52
C PHE A 254 -20.07 -6.12 24.31
N TYR A 255 -18.85 -6.65 24.42
CA TYR A 255 -18.58 -7.81 25.27
C TYR A 255 -18.84 -7.51 26.74
N GLU A 256 -18.30 -6.40 27.27
CA GLU A 256 -18.54 -6.01 28.67
C GLU A 256 -20.02 -5.69 28.93
N LYS A 257 -20.68 -4.97 28.00
CA LYS A 257 -22.12 -4.71 28.08
C LYS A 257 -22.95 -6.00 28.11
N ALA A 258 -22.57 -6.99 27.30
CA ALA A 258 -23.21 -8.30 27.29
C ALA A 258 -23.05 -9.03 28.63
N LYS A 259 -21.86 -8.98 29.24
CA LYS A 259 -21.61 -9.55 30.56
C LYS A 259 -22.43 -8.89 31.66
N GLU A 260 -22.58 -7.56 31.59
CA GLU A 260 -23.44 -6.81 32.52
C GLU A 260 -24.92 -7.21 32.40
N GLU A 261 -25.41 -7.44 31.18
CA GLU A 261 -26.82 -7.78 30.91
C GLU A 261 -27.16 -9.27 31.12
N MET A 262 -26.24 -10.18 30.79
CA MET A 262 -26.49 -11.63 30.72
C MET A 262 -25.68 -12.45 31.73
N GLY A 263 -24.74 -11.85 32.46
CA GLY A 263 -23.84 -12.52 33.41
C GLY A 263 -22.51 -12.95 32.79
N ASP A 264 -21.64 -13.57 33.59
CA ASP A 264 -20.26 -13.90 33.19
C ASP A 264 -20.12 -15.06 32.17
N ASP A 265 -21.21 -15.75 31.82
CA ASP A 265 -21.21 -16.92 30.91
C ASP A 265 -21.26 -16.55 29.42
N VAL A 266 -20.99 -15.28 29.08
CA VAL A 266 -20.97 -14.80 27.70
C VAL A 266 -19.69 -15.27 26.99
N ASP A 267 -19.85 -16.01 25.89
CA ASP A 267 -18.72 -16.44 25.06
C ASP A 267 -18.07 -15.23 24.36
N VAL A 268 -16.79 -15.02 24.63
CA VAL A 268 -16.00 -13.95 24.01
C VAL A 268 -15.94 -14.07 22.48
N LYS A 269 -16.10 -15.29 21.94
CA LYS A 269 -16.07 -15.54 20.49
C LYS A 269 -17.21 -14.85 19.74
N ASP A 270 -18.36 -14.65 20.39
CA ASP A 270 -19.50 -13.94 19.79
C ASP A 270 -19.21 -12.43 19.59
N PHE A 271 -18.11 -11.93 20.16
CA PHE A 271 -17.67 -10.55 20.09
C PHE A 271 -16.28 -10.41 19.48
N GLN A 272 -15.76 -11.46 18.85
CA GLN A 272 -14.49 -11.41 18.12
C GLN A 272 -14.72 -11.15 16.64
N TYR A 273 -13.82 -10.36 16.04
CA TYR A 273 -13.74 -10.28 14.60
C TYR A 273 -13.27 -11.63 14.01
N PRO A 274 -13.67 -11.98 12.77
CA PRO A 274 -13.36 -13.26 12.15
C PRO A 274 -11.88 -13.42 11.79
N GLY A 275 -11.09 -12.34 11.84
CA GLY A 275 -9.72 -12.31 11.35
C GLY A 275 -9.61 -12.41 9.83
N PRO A 276 -8.43 -12.78 9.31
CA PRO A 276 -7.24 -13.25 10.05
C PRO A 276 -6.47 -12.13 10.75
N ASN A 277 -5.57 -12.49 11.68
CA ASN A 277 -4.58 -11.55 12.21
C ASN A 277 -3.67 -11.01 11.07
N PRO A 278 -3.17 -9.77 11.18
CA PRO A 278 -2.25 -9.16 10.23
C PRO A 278 -1.09 -10.09 9.85
N ARG A 279 -0.86 -10.23 8.55
CA ARG A 279 0.22 -11.07 7.98
C ARG A 279 1.36 -10.25 7.36
N SER A 280 1.31 -8.94 7.50
CA SER A 280 2.37 -8.03 7.05
C SER A 280 2.51 -6.88 8.03
N LYS A 281 3.66 -6.21 7.97
CA LYS A 281 3.95 -5.03 8.76
C LYS A 281 2.95 -3.91 8.47
N GLU A 282 2.58 -3.73 7.21
CA GLU A 282 1.69 -2.66 6.76
C GLU A 282 0.28 -2.82 7.31
N VAL A 283 -0.30 -4.03 7.25
CA VAL A 283 -1.63 -4.30 7.80
C VAL A 283 -1.62 -4.15 9.33
N ALA A 284 -0.55 -4.61 9.99
CA ALA A 284 -0.40 -4.43 11.43
C ALA A 284 -0.25 -2.96 11.84
N ILE A 285 0.48 -2.15 11.06
CA ILE A 285 0.56 -0.69 11.26
C ILE A 285 -0.84 -0.07 11.17
N VAL A 286 -1.67 -0.48 10.19
CA VAL A 286 -3.04 0.03 10.05
C VAL A 286 -3.91 -0.39 11.22
N MET A 287 -3.83 -1.64 11.69
CA MET A 287 -4.50 -2.08 12.94
C MET A 287 -4.15 -1.19 14.13
N LEU A 288 -2.86 -0.91 14.30
CA LEU A 288 -2.36 -0.07 15.39
C LEU A 288 -2.84 1.38 15.22
N ALA A 289 -2.79 1.92 14.00
CA ALA A 289 -3.22 3.28 13.70
C ALA A 289 -4.72 3.44 13.98
N ASP A 290 -5.56 2.52 13.51
CA ASP A 290 -7.00 2.51 13.70
C ASP A 290 -7.36 2.55 15.19
N SER A 291 -6.73 1.67 15.98
CA SER A 291 -6.97 1.59 17.43
C SER A 291 -6.53 2.86 18.16
N VAL A 292 -5.38 3.44 17.80
CA VAL A 292 -4.85 4.64 18.45
C VAL A 292 -5.62 5.89 18.04
N GLU A 293 -5.99 6.04 16.77
CA GLU A 293 -6.76 7.18 16.29
C GLU A 293 -8.11 7.22 17.00
N ALA A 294 -8.86 6.12 16.99
CA ALA A 294 -10.17 6.03 17.62
C ALA A 294 -10.10 6.34 19.12
N ALA A 295 -9.12 5.78 19.83
CA ALA A 295 -8.93 6.05 21.25
C ALA A 295 -8.45 7.48 21.53
N SER A 296 -7.67 8.09 20.62
CA SER A 296 -7.16 9.45 20.83
C SER A 296 -8.26 10.52 20.76
N ARG A 297 -9.39 10.21 20.08
CA ARG A 297 -10.56 11.11 20.01
C ARG A 297 -11.27 11.30 21.35
N THR A 298 -11.07 10.41 22.31
CA THR A 298 -11.68 10.49 23.65
C THR A 298 -10.83 11.26 24.66
N LEU A 299 -9.65 11.75 24.27
CA LEU A 299 -8.78 12.54 25.14
C LEU A 299 -9.27 14.00 25.24
N ASP A 300 -9.67 14.41 26.45
CA ASP A 300 -10.09 15.81 26.71
C ASP A 300 -8.96 16.84 26.53
N ASP A 301 -7.71 16.46 26.83
CA ASP A 301 -6.52 17.31 26.67
C ASP A 301 -5.35 16.45 26.13
N PRO A 302 -5.18 16.39 24.79
CA PRO A 302 -4.25 15.50 24.10
C PRO A 302 -2.81 16.01 24.15
N LYS A 303 -2.25 16.15 25.35
CA LYS A 303 -0.82 16.46 25.55
C LYS A 303 0.06 15.34 25.00
N PRO A 304 1.27 15.65 24.50
CA PRO A 304 2.18 14.64 23.94
C PRO A 304 2.45 13.44 24.86
N SER A 305 2.56 13.66 26.17
CA SER A 305 2.77 12.60 27.16
C SER A 305 1.57 11.67 27.33
N ARG A 306 0.35 12.21 27.21
CA ARG A 306 -0.90 11.43 27.28
C ARG A 306 -1.10 10.62 26.02
N ILE A 307 -0.86 11.21 24.85
CA ILE A 307 -0.87 10.50 23.57
C ILE A 307 0.12 9.33 23.64
N ARG A 308 1.36 9.57 24.07
CA ARG A 308 2.37 8.51 24.21
C ARG A 308 1.93 7.39 25.14
N SER A 309 1.39 7.72 26.31
CA SER A 309 0.93 6.72 27.27
C SER A 309 -0.23 5.88 26.72
N LEU A 310 -1.16 6.52 26.02
CA LEU A 310 -2.28 5.87 25.34
C LEU A 310 -1.79 4.93 24.22
N THR A 311 -0.96 5.45 23.31
CA THR A 311 -0.37 4.66 22.21
C THR A 311 0.39 3.45 22.74
N HIS A 312 1.23 3.65 23.76
CA HIS A 312 2.00 2.57 24.38
C HIS A 312 1.08 1.48 24.95
N THR A 313 0.05 1.87 25.69
CA THR A 313 -0.92 0.92 26.29
C THR A 313 -1.63 0.11 25.21
N ILE A 314 -2.12 0.76 24.16
CA ILE A 314 -2.79 0.08 23.05
C ILE A 314 -1.84 -0.91 22.37
N PHE A 315 -0.60 -0.50 22.11
CA PHE A 315 0.39 -1.34 21.44
C PHE A 315 0.71 -2.59 22.26
N MET A 316 0.94 -2.43 23.56
CA MET A 316 1.21 -3.56 24.45
C MET A 316 -0.02 -4.48 24.53
N ASN A 317 -1.23 -3.94 24.64
CA ASN A 317 -2.45 -4.77 24.62
C ASN A 317 -2.58 -5.60 23.34
N LYS A 318 -2.28 -5.03 22.16
CA LYS A 318 -2.34 -5.76 20.88
C LYS A 318 -1.26 -6.85 20.80
N LEU A 319 -0.06 -6.56 21.32
CA LEU A 319 1.04 -7.51 21.40
C LEU A 319 0.71 -8.68 22.35
N ASP A 320 0.27 -8.37 23.58
CA ASP A 320 -0.08 -9.35 24.61
C ASP A 320 -1.27 -10.23 24.20
N SER A 321 -2.16 -9.71 23.34
CA SER A 321 -3.29 -10.47 22.77
C SER A 321 -2.89 -11.39 21.60
N GLY A 322 -1.61 -11.42 21.20
CA GLY A 322 -1.13 -12.25 20.08
C GLY A 322 -1.57 -11.75 18.69
N LEU A 323 -2.17 -10.56 18.57
CA LEU A 323 -2.71 -10.07 17.29
C LEU A 323 -1.60 -9.70 16.29
N LEU A 324 -0.38 -9.46 16.77
CA LEU A 324 0.76 -9.04 15.95
C LEU A 324 1.71 -10.20 15.58
N GLU A 325 1.47 -11.42 16.06
CA GLU A 325 2.41 -12.55 15.95
C GLU A 325 2.80 -12.90 14.51
N ASN A 326 1.88 -12.72 13.55
CA ASN A 326 2.10 -13.08 12.15
C ASN A 326 2.55 -11.89 11.27
N SER A 327 2.85 -10.73 11.86
CA SER A 327 3.10 -9.48 11.11
C SER A 327 4.57 -9.18 10.80
N ASP A 328 5.50 -10.00 11.28
CA ASP A 328 6.96 -9.78 11.22
C ASP A 328 7.46 -8.47 11.86
N LEU A 329 6.62 -7.76 12.63
CA LEU A 329 7.02 -6.59 13.39
C LEU A 329 7.94 -6.99 14.55
N THR A 330 9.11 -6.34 14.62
CA THR A 330 10.02 -6.51 15.76
C THR A 330 9.66 -5.53 16.88
N LEU A 331 10.08 -5.80 18.13
CA LEU A 331 9.92 -4.83 19.23
C LEU A 331 10.60 -3.48 18.93
N ARG A 332 11.66 -3.48 18.12
CA ARG A 332 12.30 -2.26 17.63
C ARG A 332 11.38 -1.49 16.67
N ASP A 333 10.69 -2.19 15.78
CA ASP A 333 9.72 -1.60 14.87
C ASP A 333 8.56 -0.98 15.66
N ILE A 334 8.00 -1.72 16.62
CA ILE A 334 6.92 -1.24 17.50
C ILE A 334 7.31 0.08 18.18
N LYS A 335 8.54 0.20 18.69
CA LYS A 335 8.98 1.44 19.33
C LYS A 335 9.05 2.63 18.36
N LYS A 336 9.55 2.40 17.14
CA LYS A 336 9.63 3.43 16.10
C LYS A 336 8.24 3.86 15.62
N ILE A 337 7.33 2.90 15.43
CA ILE A 337 5.92 3.17 15.09
C ILE A 337 5.28 4.03 16.18
N GLU A 338 5.48 3.70 17.47
CA GLU A 338 4.97 4.49 18.60
C GLU A 338 5.46 5.94 18.52
N ASP A 339 6.76 6.16 18.29
CA ASP A 339 7.34 7.49 18.16
C ASP A 339 6.79 8.28 16.95
N SER A 340 6.51 7.59 15.85
CA SER A 340 5.82 8.14 14.67
C SER A 340 4.41 8.61 14.99
N PHE A 341 3.60 7.73 15.57
CA PHE A 341 2.21 8.05 15.89
C PHE A 341 2.11 9.21 16.87
N VAL A 342 2.93 9.21 17.92
CA VAL A 342 2.97 10.31 18.89
C VAL A 342 3.29 11.64 18.19
N ARG A 343 4.26 11.67 17.27
CA ARG A 343 4.62 12.87 16.51
C ARG A 343 3.48 13.37 15.64
N VAL A 344 2.88 12.49 14.83
CA VAL A 344 1.80 12.84 13.89
C VAL A 344 0.53 13.29 14.64
N LEU A 345 0.10 12.55 15.66
CA LEU A 345 -1.07 12.89 16.46
C LEU A 345 -0.87 14.20 17.23
N THR A 346 0.32 14.41 17.79
CA THR A 346 0.65 15.68 18.47
C THR A 346 0.46 16.87 17.52
N ALA A 347 0.97 16.78 16.29
CA ALA A 347 0.81 17.84 15.30
C ALA A 347 -0.66 18.06 14.90
N PHE A 348 -1.44 16.98 14.77
CA PHE A 348 -2.85 17.05 14.44
C PHE A 348 -3.69 17.73 15.54
N PHE A 349 -3.48 17.35 16.80
CA PHE A 349 -4.20 17.92 17.93
C PHE A 349 -3.76 19.35 18.29
N HIS A 350 -2.48 19.70 18.10
CA HIS A 350 -2.02 21.09 18.34
C HIS A 350 -2.67 22.09 17.38
N ARG A 351 -3.02 21.69 16.15
CA ARG A 351 -3.77 22.55 15.22
C ARG A 351 -5.23 22.79 15.65
N ARG A 352 -5.82 21.89 16.46
CA ARG A 352 -7.20 22.04 16.95
C ARG A 352 -7.33 22.98 18.15
N ILE A 353 -6.24 23.22 18.89
CA ILE A 353 -6.23 24.19 20.00
C ILE A 353 -6.08 25.59 19.38
N ARG A 354 -7.22 26.28 19.18
CA ARG A 354 -7.25 27.70 18.76
C ARG A 354 -6.48 28.55 19.78
N TYR A 355 -5.71 29.50 19.26
CA TYR A 355 -5.13 30.59 20.05
C TYR A 355 -6.25 31.33 20.80
N PRO A 356 -6.03 31.76 22.05
CA PRO A 356 -7.02 32.54 22.78
C PRO A 356 -7.40 33.77 21.98
N GLU A 357 -8.70 33.96 21.79
CA GLU A 357 -9.28 35.16 21.17
C GLU A 357 -8.67 36.39 21.87
N GLN A 358 -8.10 37.31 21.08
CA GLN A 358 -7.66 38.60 21.58
C GLN A 358 -8.87 39.23 22.26
N LYS A 359 -8.78 39.42 23.58
CA LYS A 359 -9.75 40.16 24.37
C LYS A 359 -10.14 41.41 23.60
N GLU A 360 -11.42 41.55 23.33
CA GLU A 360 -12.01 42.82 22.92
C GLU A 360 -11.49 43.89 23.88
N ILE A 361 -10.75 44.85 23.32
CA ILE A 361 -10.47 46.10 24.02
C ILE A 361 -11.79 46.85 23.95
N GLU A 362 -12.53 46.84 25.05
CA GLU A 362 -13.60 47.82 25.27
C GLU A 362 -13.00 49.22 25.09
N VAL A 363 -13.54 49.98 24.12
CA VAL A 363 -13.28 51.41 23.93
C VAL A 363 -14.51 52.17 24.39
#